data_AF-F8LAD6-F1
#
_entry.id   AF-F8LAD6-F1
#
_cell.length_a   1.000
_cell.length_b   1.000
_cell.length_c   1.000
_cell.angle_alpha   90.00
_cell.angle_beta   90.00
_cell.angle_gamma   90.00
#
_symmetry.space_group_name_H-M   'P 1'
#
loop_
_entity.id
_entity.type
_entity.pdbx_description
1 polymer ?
#
loop_
_entity_poly.entity_id
_entity_poly.type
_entity_poly.pdbx_seq_one_letter_code
_entity_poly.pdbx_strand_id
1 'polypeptide(L)'
;MLTKIWERYFIKETLKTFFFISFCFYGLYVLIDYASHSGARHHQSMMEWSELIKFYANEWILRADVLVPFALMIATIRTLCDLNIHNELVALQASGISLKKILRPFIFLGLLFTLLIYANTEFLLPNAMAASRHLRNQKEIQKNNKNKKFFVQHVGLKDGSTLLYQHYNFAERSFFDAYWVKSFDEIWRFQHLSPYEQPPKGIGVGHFQRMPDNTLHKIESFESRSFPEMKFNQKILLDTLTPSRELSLSTLWKRLPHSKEIGSESSL
;
A
#
# COMPACT_ATOMS: atom_id res chain seq x y z
N MET A 1 -25.21 -15.62 24.35
CA MET A 1 -23.90 -14.94 24.27
C MET A 1 -24.21 -13.44 24.35
N LEU A 2 -23.65 -12.71 25.32
CA LEU A 2 -23.96 -11.30 25.65
C LEU A 2 -25.44 -10.99 25.97
N THR A 3 -26.07 -11.82 26.80
CA THR A 3 -27.51 -11.65 27.14
C THR A 3 -27.74 -10.88 28.43
N LYS A 4 -26.70 -10.56 29.20
CA LYS A 4 -26.86 -9.85 30.47
C LYS A 4 -26.90 -8.34 30.24
N ILE A 5 -27.76 -7.66 31.00
CA ILE A 5 -28.02 -6.21 30.86
C ILE A 5 -26.73 -5.40 31.07
N TRP A 6 -25.90 -5.79 32.05
CA TRP A 6 -24.63 -5.10 32.34
C TRP A 6 -23.59 -5.29 31.22
N GLU A 7 -23.54 -6.45 30.55
CA GLU A 7 -22.64 -6.68 29.42
C GLU A 7 -23.00 -5.77 28.24
N ARG A 8 -24.30 -5.63 27.96
CA ARG A 8 -24.79 -4.75 26.90
C ARG A 8 -24.54 -3.28 27.22
N TYR A 9 -24.65 -2.90 28.50
CA TYR A 9 -24.33 -1.55 28.95
C TYR A 9 -22.86 -1.21 28.70
N PHE A 10 -21.92 -2.09 29.08
CA PHE A 10 -20.49 -1.86 28.85
C PHE A 10 -20.16 -1.76 27.36
N ILE A 11 -20.71 -2.68 26.54
CA ILE A 11 -20.51 -2.62 25.10
C ILE A 11 -21.03 -1.32 24.52
N LYS A 12 -22.23 -0.88 24.93
CA LYS A 12 -22.82 0.37 24.43
C LYS A 12 -21.97 1.58 24.82
N GLU A 13 -21.49 1.66 26.05
CA GLU A 13 -20.69 2.80 26.51
C GLU A 13 -19.30 2.83 25.87
N THR A 14 -18.64 1.67 25.74
CA THR A 14 -17.38 1.56 25.00
C THR A 14 -17.55 1.93 23.53
N LEU A 15 -18.60 1.45 22.88
CA LEU A 15 -18.83 1.72 21.46
C LEU A 15 -19.19 3.20 21.21
N LYS A 16 -19.98 3.80 22.10
CA LYS A 16 -20.29 5.24 22.08
C LYS A 16 -19.02 6.08 22.23
N THR A 17 -18.17 5.73 23.18
CA THR A 17 -16.90 6.42 23.43
C THR A 17 -15.93 6.22 22.26
N PHE A 18 -15.87 5.02 21.69
CA PHE A 18 -15.09 4.69 20.50
C PHE A 18 -15.46 5.58 19.33
N PHE A 19 -16.75 5.67 18.97
CA PHE A 19 -17.17 6.50 17.84
C PHE A 19 -16.90 7.98 18.07
N PHE A 20 -17.06 8.46 19.30
CA PHE A 20 -16.72 9.85 19.65
C PHE A 20 -15.23 10.14 19.45
N ILE A 21 -14.34 9.30 20.01
CA ILE A 21 -12.89 9.48 19.88
C ILE A 21 -12.45 9.33 18.42
N SER A 22 -13.00 8.33 17.73
CA SER A 22 -12.76 8.07 16.31
C SER A 22 -13.13 9.30 15.46
N PHE A 23 -14.26 9.94 15.74
CA PHE A 23 -14.68 11.16 15.07
C PHE A 23 -13.74 12.34 15.37
N CYS A 24 -13.33 12.53 16.62
CA CYS A 24 -12.41 13.60 17.00
C CYS A 24 -11.03 13.44 16.35
N PHE A 25 -10.43 12.24 16.40
CA PHE A 25 -9.16 11.97 15.75
C PHE A 25 -9.24 12.13 14.24
N TYR A 26 -10.35 11.70 13.63
CA TYR A 26 -10.52 11.90 12.20
C TYR A 26 -10.68 13.37 11.81
N GLY A 27 -11.50 14.10 12.56
CA GLY A 27 -11.69 15.53 12.33
C GLY A 27 -10.38 16.30 12.43
N LEU A 28 -9.55 15.97 13.43
CA LEU A 28 -8.21 16.53 13.57
C LEU A 28 -7.31 16.16 12.38
N TYR A 29 -7.35 14.91 11.92
CA TYR A 29 -6.61 14.47 10.75
C TYR A 29 -6.99 15.26 9.49
N VAL A 30 -8.30 15.39 9.21
CA VAL A 30 -8.81 16.17 8.06
C VAL A 30 -8.41 17.63 8.17
N LEU A 31 -8.44 18.21 9.37
CA LEU A 31 -8.00 19.59 9.61
C LEU A 31 -6.51 19.78 9.29
N ILE A 32 -5.65 18.85 9.73
CA ILE A 32 -4.21 18.88 9.44
C ILE A 32 -3.95 18.69 7.93
N ASP A 33 -4.66 17.77 7.28
CA ASP A 33 -4.55 17.55 5.83
C ASP A 33 -4.96 18.81 5.05
N TYR A 34 -6.07 19.44 5.45
CA TYR A 34 -6.55 20.67 4.87
C TYR A 34 -5.52 21.81 5.04
N ALA A 35 -5.03 22.01 6.26
CA ALA A 35 -4.05 23.05 6.57
C ALA A 35 -2.74 22.86 5.79
N SER A 36 -2.21 21.63 5.76
CA SER A 36 -0.93 21.31 5.11
C SER A 36 -0.95 21.44 3.58
N HIS A 37 -2.10 21.21 2.93
CA HIS A 37 -2.24 21.30 1.47
C HIS A 37 -2.97 22.56 1.00
N SER A 38 -3.33 23.48 1.90
CA SER A 38 -4.03 24.73 1.60
C SER A 38 -3.29 25.60 0.56
N GLY A 39 -1.94 25.62 0.62
CA GLY A 39 -1.11 26.35 -0.34
C GLY A 39 -0.98 25.72 -1.73
N ALA A 40 -1.21 24.41 -1.87
CA ALA A 40 -1.09 23.69 -3.16
C ALA A 40 -2.45 23.50 -3.86
N ARG A 41 -3.57 23.54 -3.12
CA ARG A 41 -4.94 23.36 -3.66
C ARG A 41 -5.57 24.62 -4.24
N HIS A 42 -4.98 25.80 -4.02
CA HIS A 42 -5.55 27.07 -4.49
C HIS A 42 -5.59 27.23 -6.02
N HIS A 43 -4.86 26.41 -6.79
CA HIS A 43 -4.79 26.51 -8.26
C HIS A 43 -5.65 25.49 -9.03
N GLN A 44 -6.31 24.55 -8.34
CA GLN A 44 -7.21 23.58 -8.97
C GLN A 44 -8.58 23.69 -8.33
N SER A 45 -9.31 24.74 -8.72
CA SER A 45 -10.71 24.91 -8.32
C SER A 45 -11.58 23.86 -9.02
N MET A 46 -12.68 23.49 -8.36
CA MET A 46 -13.78 22.63 -8.83
C MET A 46 -13.57 21.11 -8.71
N MET A 47 -13.12 20.63 -7.54
CA MET A 47 -13.36 19.23 -7.18
C MET A 47 -14.80 19.10 -6.67
N GLU A 48 -15.60 18.24 -7.28
CA GLU A 48 -17.00 18.06 -6.92
C GLU A 48 -17.13 17.56 -5.47
N TRP A 49 -18.14 17.98 -4.72
CA TRP A 49 -18.34 17.54 -3.32
C TRP A 49 -18.40 16.01 -3.20
N SER A 50 -18.93 15.34 -4.23
CA SER A 50 -19.00 13.89 -4.33
C SER A 50 -17.60 13.23 -4.38
N GLU A 51 -16.64 13.85 -5.06
CA GLU A 51 -15.25 13.39 -5.15
C GLU A 51 -14.49 13.62 -3.84
N LEU A 52 -14.73 14.76 -3.17
CA LEU A 52 -14.16 15.06 -1.86
C LEU A 52 -14.58 14.03 -0.81
N ILE A 53 -15.87 13.67 -0.77
CA ILE A 53 -16.38 12.67 0.17
C ILE A 53 -15.75 11.31 -0.11
N LYS A 54 -15.68 10.90 -1.39
CA LYS A 54 -15.02 9.63 -1.78
C LYS A 54 -13.55 9.63 -1.39
N PHE A 55 -12.84 10.73 -1.62
CA PHE A 55 -11.43 10.86 -1.26
C PHE A 55 -11.20 10.69 0.24
N TYR A 56 -11.95 11.43 1.07
CA TYR A 56 -11.82 11.32 2.52
C TYR A 56 -12.32 9.96 3.04
N ALA A 57 -13.38 9.37 2.48
CA ALA A 57 -13.81 8.02 2.86
C ALA A 57 -12.72 6.97 2.57
N ASN A 58 -12.02 7.11 1.45
CA ASN A 58 -10.90 6.27 1.09
C ASN A 58 -9.69 6.48 2.02
N GLU A 59 -9.44 7.73 2.39
CA GLU A 59 -8.39 8.09 3.33
C GLU A 59 -8.66 7.55 4.74
N TRP A 60 -9.93 7.50 5.16
CA TRP A 60 -10.34 6.82 6.40
C TRP A 60 -9.96 5.34 6.39
N ILE A 61 -10.28 4.63 5.31
CA ILE A 61 -9.96 3.20 5.13
C ILE A 61 -8.45 2.96 5.23
N LEU A 62 -7.66 3.86 4.63
CA LEU A 62 -6.19 3.81 4.65
C LEU A 62 -5.59 4.01 6.04
N ARG A 63 -6.26 4.77 6.90
CA ARG A 63 -5.79 5.11 8.26
C ARG A 63 -6.47 4.28 9.35
N ALA A 64 -7.46 3.46 9.00
CA ALA A 64 -8.23 2.67 9.96
C ALA A 64 -7.36 1.67 10.73
N ASP A 65 -6.27 1.18 10.13
CA ASP A 65 -5.28 0.30 10.75
C ASP A 65 -4.64 0.90 12.02
N VAL A 66 -4.46 2.22 12.05
CA VAL A 66 -3.94 2.97 13.21
C VAL A 66 -5.08 3.58 14.02
N LEU A 67 -6.06 4.21 13.38
CA LEU A 67 -7.10 4.95 14.09
C LEU A 67 -8.01 4.05 14.93
N VAL A 68 -8.37 2.87 14.41
CA VAL A 68 -9.30 1.97 15.11
C VAL A 68 -8.69 1.39 16.39
N PRO A 69 -7.46 0.81 16.40
CA PRO A 69 -6.87 0.30 17.63
C PRO A 69 -6.66 1.37 18.70
N PHE A 70 -6.20 2.56 18.30
CA PHE A 70 -5.99 3.68 19.24
C PHE A 70 -7.31 4.19 19.83
N ALA A 71 -8.34 4.37 19.00
CA ALA A 71 -9.66 4.78 19.47
C ALA A 71 -10.27 3.73 20.40
N LEU A 72 -10.13 2.43 20.09
CA LEU A 72 -10.65 1.33 20.91
C LEU A 72 -9.94 1.23 22.26
N MET A 73 -8.62 1.42 22.27
CA MET A 73 -7.81 1.47 23.50
C MET A 73 -8.30 2.58 24.43
N ILE A 74 -8.40 3.80 23.92
CA ILE A 74 -8.82 4.96 24.74
C ILE A 74 -10.28 4.78 25.19
N ALA A 75 -11.17 4.29 24.32
CA ALA A 75 -12.55 4.02 24.67
C ALA A 75 -12.67 3.00 25.81
N THR A 76 -11.90 1.91 25.75
CA THR A 76 -11.87 0.88 26.79
C THR A 76 -11.37 1.45 28.12
N ILE A 77 -10.27 2.21 28.10
CA ILE A 77 -9.73 2.87 29.29
C ILE A 77 -10.76 3.82 29.89
N ARG A 78 -11.38 4.67 29.05
CA ARG A 78 -12.39 5.64 29.49
C ARG A 78 -13.59 4.95 30.14
N THR A 79 -14.13 3.90 29.52
CA THR A 79 -15.24 3.13 30.10
C THR A 79 -14.83 2.51 31.43
N LEU A 80 -13.66 1.86 31.51
CA LEU A 80 -13.19 1.27 32.77
C LEU A 80 -12.99 2.31 33.88
N CYS A 81 -12.47 3.50 33.54
CA CYS A 81 -12.34 4.60 34.47
C CYS A 81 -13.70 5.09 34.98
N ASP A 82 -14.70 5.26 34.10
CA ASP A 82 -16.04 5.68 34.54
C ASP A 82 -16.70 4.65 35.45
N LEU A 83 -16.59 3.36 35.12
CA LEU A 83 -17.09 2.26 35.96
C LEU A 83 -16.43 2.23 37.35
N ASN A 84 -15.16 2.65 37.44
CA ASN A 84 -14.45 2.73 38.70
C ASN A 84 -14.86 3.98 39.50
N ILE A 85 -14.95 5.15 38.87
CA ILE A 85 -15.35 6.41 39.51
C ILE A 85 -16.77 6.30 40.12
N HIS A 86 -17.69 5.64 39.41
CA HIS A 86 -19.05 5.42 39.89
C HIS A 86 -19.20 4.19 40.81
N ASN A 87 -18.09 3.53 41.18
CA ASN A 87 -18.07 2.31 42.00
C ASN A 87 -18.90 1.14 41.44
N GLU A 88 -19.31 1.18 40.18
CA GLU A 88 -20.07 0.11 39.53
C GLU A 88 -19.23 -1.18 39.44
N LEU A 89 -17.93 -1.03 39.17
CA LEU A 89 -17.00 -2.16 39.12
C LEU A 89 -16.92 -2.87 40.47
N VAL A 90 -16.86 -2.12 41.58
CA VAL A 90 -16.79 -2.63 42.94
C VAL A 90 -18.11 -3.31 43.33
N ALA A 91 -19.26 -2.70 42.98
CA ALA A 91 -20.58 -3.26 43.23
C ALA A 91 -20.78 -4.61 42.53
N LEU A 92 -20.35 -4.74 41.27
CA LEU A 92 -20.42 -6.00 40.53
C LEU A 92 -19.52 -7.08 41.15
N GLN A 93 -18.32 -6.73 41.61
CA GLN A 93 -17.44 -7.68 42.28
C GLN A 93 -18.00 -8.13 43.63
N ALA A 94 -18.56 -7.21 44.42
CA ALA A 94 -19.24 -7.51 45.68
C ALA A 94 -20.47 -8.42 45.48
N SER A 95 -21.14 -8.34 44.33
CA SER A 95 -22.24 -9.25 43.96
C SER A 95 -21.77 -10.67 43.56
N GLY A 96 -20.47 -10.98 43.67
CA GLY A 96 -19.89 -12.28 43.37
C GLY A 96 -19.52 -12.49 41.90
N ILE A 97 -19.55 -11.44 41.06
CA ILE A 97 -19.13 -11.53 39.66
C ILE A 97 -17.61 -11.43 39.59
N SER A 98 -16.96 -12.51 39.19
CA SER A 98 -15.50 -12.55 38.98
C SER A 98 -15.06 -11.49 37.96
N LEU A 99 -13.92 -10.84 38.19
CA LEU A 99 -13.31 -9.88 37.27
C LEU A 99 -13.14 -10.41 35.84
N LYS A 100 -12.83 -11.71 35.68
CA LYS A 100 -12.72 -12.36 34.36
C LYS A 100 -14.00 -12.26 33.53
N LYS A 101 -15.18 -12.37 34.17
CA LYS A 101 -16.47 -12.22 33.48
C LYS A 101 -16.68 -10.76 33.07
N ILE A 102 -16.33 -9.81 33.93
CA ILE A 102 -16.44 -8.36 33.67
C ILE A 102 -15.60 -7.95 32.46
N LEU A 103 -14.42 -8.55 32.27
CA LEU A 103 -13.53 -8.26 31.14
C LEU A 103 -13.98 -8.88 29.80
N ARG A 104 -14.84 -9.91 29.84
CA ARG A 104 -15.33 -10.62 28.66
C ARG A 104 -15.91 -9.71 27.54
N PRO A 105 -16.79 -8.73 27.81
CA PRO A 105 -17.31 -7.83 26.77
C PRO A 105 -16.21 -7.04 26.05
N PHE A 106 -15.18 -6.59 26.77
CA PHE A 106 -14.05 -5.86 26.17
C PHE A 106 -13.20 -6.76 25.27
N ILE A 107 -12.92 -8.00 25.71
CA ILE A 107 -12.20 -8.98 24.88
C ILE A 107 -13.00 -9.32 23.62
N PHE A 108 -14.31 -9.50 23.75
CA PHE A 108 -15.19 -9.74 22.61
C PHE A 108 -15.15 -8.58 21.61
N LEU A 109 -15.21 -7.33 22.07
CA LEU A 109 -15.04 -6.17 21.21
C LEU A 109 -13.65 -6.15 20.55
N GLY A 110 -12.58 -6.41 21.29
CA GLY A 110 -11.23 -6.49 20.73
C GLY A 110 -11.10 -7.51 19.60
N LEU A 111 -11.65 -8.72 19.78
CA LEU A 111 -11.67 -9.75 18.74
C LEU A 111 -12.52 -9.33 17.54
N LEU A 112 -13.70 -8.74 17.77
CA LEU A 112 -14.58 -8.25 16.72
C LEU A 112 -13.88 -7.17 15.87
N PHE A 113 -13.26 -6.17 16.50
CA PHE A 113 -12.54 -5.11 15.80
C PHE A 113 -11.28 -5.62 15.08
N THR A 114 -10.59 -6.62 15.65
CA THR A 114 -9.46 -7.27 14.97
C THR A 114 -9.91 -7.94 13.68
N LEU A 115 -11.03 -8.66 13.70
CA LEU A 115 -11.60 -9.28 12.50
C LEU A 115 -12.03 -8.23 11.46
N LEU A 116 -12.61 -7.11 11.91
CA LEU A 116 -12.97 -6.00 11.03
C LEU A 116 -11.75 -5.36 10.37
N ILE A 117 -10.66 -5.13 11.11
CA ILE A 117 -9.41 -4.60 10.57
C ILE A 117 -8.81 -5.59 9.57
N TYR A 118 -8.80 -6.89 9.89
CA TYR A 118 -8.31 -7.92 8.97
C TYR A 118 -9.09 -7.92 7.65
N ALA A 119 -10.43 -7.86 7.71
CA ALA A 119 -11.27 -7.74 6.52
C ALA A 119 -10.98 -6.44 5.75
N ASN A 120 -10.74 -5.33 6.45
CA ASN A 120 -10.35 -4.06 5.84
C ASN A 120 -9.01 -4.18 5.09
N THR A 121 -8.00 -4.80 5.70
CA THR A 121 -6.68 -4.99 5.08
C THR A 121 -6.71 -5.90 3.85
N GLU A 122 -7.59 -6.91 3.84
CA GLU A 122 -7.65 -7.87 2.73
C GLU A 122 -8.43 -7.31 1.53
N PHE A 123 -9.55 -6.61 1.76
CA PHE A 123 -10.47 -6.23 0.68
C PHE A 123 -10.49 -4.74 0.34
N LEU A 124 -10.47 -3.87 1.36
CA LEU A 124 -10.72 -2.44 1.19
C LEU A 124 -9.42 -1.67 0.98
N LEU A 125 -8.36 -2.07 1.68
CA LEU A 125 -7.06 -1.40 1.66
C LEU A 125 -6.37 -1.39 0.27
N PRO A 126 -6.33 -2.51 -0.50
CA PRO A 126 -5.68 -2.51 -1.82
C PRO A 126 -6.37 -1.57 -2.81
N ASN A 127 -7.71 -1.56 -2.81
CA ASN A 127 -8.51 -0.66 -3.63
C ASN A 127 -8.26 0.80 -3.26
N ALA A 128 -8.16 1.08 -1.95
CA ALA A 128 -7.92 2.40 -1.46
C ALA A 128 -6.54 2.95 -1.81
N MET A 129 -5.50 2.11 -1.71
CA MET A 129 -4.15 2.50 -2.10
C MET A 129 -4.02 2.71 -3.60
N ALA A 130 -4.64 1.85 -4.42
CA ALA A 130 -4.65 2.02 -5.88
C ALA A 130 -5.26 3.38 -6.27
N ALA A 131 -6.39 3.76 -5.68
CA ALA A 131 -7.03 5.06 -5.93
C ALA A 131 -6.16 6.25 -5.49
N SER A 132 -5.55 6.18 -4.29
CA SER A 132 -4.68 7.25 -3.77
C SER A 132 -3.42 7.44 -4.61
N ARG A 133 -2.88 6.36 -5.18
CA ARG A 133 -1.68 6.39 -6.03
C ARG A 133 -1.88 7.15 -7.32
N HIS A 134 -3.03 7.01 -7.98
CA HIS A 134 -3.34 7.78 -9.18
C HIS A 134 -3.28 9.29 -8.92
N LEU A 135 -3.74 9.74 -7.75
CA LEU A 135 -3.70 11.14 -7.33
C LEU A 135 -2.30 11.59 -6.90
N ARG A 136 -1.50 10.71 -6.29
CA ARG A 136 -0.16 11.03 -5.80
C ARG A 136 0.90 11.06 -6.91
N ASN A 137 0.85 10.14 -7.87
CA ASN A 137 1.80 10.10 -8.99
C ASN A 137 1.74 11.37 -9.86
N GLN A 138 0.55 11.96 -10.05
CA GLN A 138 0.41 13.23 -10.78
C GLN A 138 1.12 14.40 -10.06
N LYS A 139 1.14 14.38 -8.71
CA LYS A 139 1.80 15.40 -7.88
C LYS A 139 3.31 15.17 -7.76
N GLU A 140 3.77 13.92 -7.72
CA GLU A 140 5.20 13.59 -7.61
C GLU A 140 6.00 13.89 -8.89
N ILE A 141 5.38 13.77 -10.07
CA ILE A 141 6.02 14.18 -11.34
C ILE A 141 6.28 15.69 -11.39
N GLN A 142 5.42 16.51 -10.77
CA GLN A 142 5.54 17.97 -10.82
C GLN A 142 6.51 18.57 -9.78
N LYS A 143 6.76 17.90 -8.64
CA LYS A 143 7.35 18.58 -7.47
C LYS A 143 8.83 18.30 -7.19
N ASN A 144 9.50 17.34 -7.84
CA ASN A 144 10.86 17.00 -7.39
C ASN A 144 11.79 16.40 -8.46
N ASN A 145 12.35 17.26 -9.32
CA ASN A 145 13.31 16.86 -10.36
C ASN A 145 14.79 17.07 -9.95
N LYS A 146 15.12 17.27 -8.67
CA LYS A 146 16.48 17.68 -8.29
C LYS A 146 17.31 16.76 -7.40
N ASN A 147 16.75 15.80 -6.64
CA ASN A 147 17.59 14.99 -5.72
C ASN A 147 16.99 13.63 -5.28
N LYS A 148 16.28 12.89 -6.15
CA LYS A 148 15.92 11.49 -5.82
C LYS A 148 17.04 10.56 -6.30
N LYS A 149 17.68 9.84 -5.36
CA LYS A 149 18.46 8.64 -5.67
C LYS A 149 17.48 7.59 -6.18
N PHE A 150 17.43 7.40 -7.48
CA PHE A 150 16.61 6.36 -8.07
C PHE A 150 17.26 5.01 -7.78
N PHE A 151 16.55 4.13 -7.07
CA PHE A 151 16.97 2.74 -6.91
C PHE A 151 16.65 2.03 -8.22
N VAL A 152 17.66 1.43 -8.85
CA VAL A 152 17.47 0.59 -10.04
C VAL A 152 16.66 -0.64 -9.61
N GLN A 153 15.51 -0.82 -10.23
CA GLN A 153 14.64 -1.98 -10.02
C GLN A 153 14.85 -2.98 -11.14
N HIS A 154 14.56 -4.26 -10.89
CA HIS A 154 14.65 -5.32 -11.88
C HIS A 154 13.32 -6.06 -12.02
N VAL A 155 13.01 -6.51 -13.22
CA VAL A 155 11.89 -7.39 -13.55
C VAL A 155 12.42 -8.53 -14.41
N GLY A 156 12.15 -9.76 -14.01
CA GLY A 156 12.41 -10.94 -14.84
C GLY A 156 11.36 -11.09 -15.95
N LEU A 157 11.80 -11.32 -17.17
CA LEU A 157 10.92 -11.62 -18.31
C LEU A 157 10.68 -13.12 -18.43
N LYS A 158 9.64 -13.51 -19.18
CA LYS A 158 9.33 -14.94 -19.42
C LYS A 158 10.46 -15.69 -20.09
N ASP A 159 11.25 -14.99 -20.89
CA ASP A 159 12.35 -15.55 -21.67
C ASP A 159 13.65 -15.69 -20.85
N GLY A 160 13.60 -15.50 -19.52
CA GLY A 160 14.75 -15.58 -18.61
C GLY A 160 15.64 -14.32 -18.58
N SER A 161 15.47 -13.41 -19.54
CA SER A 161 16.15 -12.11 -19.57
C SER A 161 15.69 -11.17 -18.45
N THR A 162 16.57 -10.26 -18.04
CA THR A 162 16.28 -9.29 -16.96
C THR A 162 16.14 -7.88 -17.51
N LEU A 163 15.08 -7.18 -17.12
CA LEU A 163 14.89 -5.76 -17.41
C LEU A 163 15.20 -4.95 -16.15
N LEU A 164 16.24 -4.12 -16.23
CA LEU A 164 16.54 -3.11 -15.22
C LEU A 164 15.85 -1.80 -15.61
N TYR A 165 15.31 -1.05 -14.67
CA TYR A 165 14.70 0.24 -14.97
C TYR A 165 14.82 1.20 -13.80
N GLN A 166 14.81 2.50 -14.11
CA GLN A 166 14.93 3.55 -13.10
C GLN A 166 13.57 3.90 -12.48
N HIS A 167 12.55 4.08 -13.30
CA HIS A 167 11.19 4.38 -12.84
C HIS A 167 10.16 3.89 -13.86
N TYR A 168 8.96 3.54 -13.40
CA TYR A 168 7.84 3.21 -14.27
C TYR A 168 6.71 4.22 -14.10
N ASN A 169 6.32 4.85 -15.20
CA ASN A 169 5.21 5.78 -15.23
C ASN A 169 3.88 5.01 -15.42
N PHE A 170 3.04 5.01 -14.38
CA PHE A 170 1.74 4.34 -14.43
C PHE A 170 0.70 5.03 -15.32
N ALA A 171 0.85 6.34 -15.58
CA ALA A 171 -0.08 7.08 -16.43
C ALA A 171 0.17 6.77 -17.91
N GLU A 172 1.43 6.86 -18.35
CA GLU A 172 1.86 6.58 -19.73
C GLU A 172 2.08 5.09 -19.98
N ARG A 173 2.04 4.26 -18.93
CA ARG A 173 2.35 2.84 -18.95
C ARG A 173 3.71 2.55 -19.60
N SER A 174 4.70 3.38 -19.29
CA SER A 174 6.03 3.36 -19.89
C SER A 174 7.13 3.29 -18.82
N PHE A 175 8.19 2.54 -19.08
CA PHE A 175 9.41 2.57 -18.28
C PHE A 175 10.31 3.71 -18.73
N PHE A 176 10.95 4.39 -17.78
CA PHE A 176 11.96 5.40 -18.02
C PHE A 176 13.36 4.85 -17.72
N ASP A 177 14.31 5.11 -18.63
CA ASP A 177 15.69 4.62 -18.63
C ASP A 177 15.78 3.12 -18.26
N ALA A 178 15.31 2.28 -19.18
CA ALA A 178 15.26 0.83 -19.03
C ALA A 178 16.43 0.16 -19.76
N TYR A 179 16.99 -0.90 -19.18
CA TYR A 179 18.06 -1.71 -19.74
C TYR A 179 17.59 -3.16 -19.79
N TRP A 180 17.45 -3.69 -20.99
CA TRP A 180 17.17 -5.10 -21.20
C TRP A 180 18.47 -5.86 -21.38
N VAL A 181 18.76 -6.71 -20.41
CA VAL A 181 19.92 -7.57 -20.37
C VAL A 181 19.49 -8.94 -20.87
N LYS A 182 19.80 -9.25 -22.14
CA LYS A 182 19.58 -10.58 -22.73
C LYS A 182 20.65 -11.56 -22.25
N SER A 183 21.89 -11.10 -22.24
CA SER A 183 23.08 -11.81 -21.76
C SER A 183 24.08 -10.78 -21.23
N PHE A 184 25.13 -11.22 -20.53
CA PHE A 184 26.23 -10.34 -20.09
C PHE A 184 26.89 -9.59 -21.25
N ASP A 185 26.81 -10.14 -22.47
CA ASP A 185 27.44 -9.58 -23.65
C ASP A 185 26.50 -8.72 -24.52
N GLU A 186 25.18 -8.78 -24.30
CA GLU A 186 24.19 -8.07 -25.12
C GLU A 186 23.18 -7.32 -24.24
N ILE A 187 23.25 -5.99 -24.29
CA ILE A 187 22.43 -5.08 -23.49
C ILE A 187 21.76 -4.04 -24.40
N TRP A 188 20.46 -3.88 -24.23
CA TRP A 188 19.67 -2.86 -24.91
C TRP A 188 19.24 -1.78 -23.92
N ARG A 189 19.51 -0.51 -24.22
CA ARG A 189 19.03 0.63 -23.43
C ARG A 189 17.83 1.29 -24.12
N PHE A 190 16.85 1.71 -23.35
CA PHE A 190 15.65 2.43 -23.80
C PHE A 190 15.47 3.67 -22.94
N GLN A 191 15.29 4.84 -23.56
CA GLN A 191 14.86 6.03 -22.81
C GLN A 191 13.43 5.87 -22.32
N HIS A 192 12.54 5.42 -23.21
CA HIS A 192 11.17 5.05 -22.87
C HIS A 192 10.83 3.69 -23.45
N LEU A 193 10.27 2.78 -22.65
CA LEU A 193 9.82 1.47 -23.11
C LEU A 193 8.35 1.27 -22.77
N SER A 194 7.52 1.04 -23.78
CA SER A 194 6.08 0.76 -23.66
C SER A 194 5.82 -0.74 -23.74
N PRO A 195 5.68 -1.46 -22.61
CA PRO A 195 5.49 -2.92 -22.57
C PRO A 195 4.08 -3.38 -22.96
N TYR A 196 3.09 -2.48 -23.03
CA TYR A 196 1.68 -2.82 -23.32
C TYR A 196 1.31 -2.73 -24.81
N GLU A 197 2.15 -2.10 -25.63
CA GLU A 197 2.00 -2.19 -27.08
C GLU A 197 2.41 -3.61 -27.53
N GLN A 198 1.66 -4.21 -28.46
CA GLN A 198 2.00 -5.51 -29.03
C GLN A 198 2.38 -5.31 -30.50
N PRO A 199 3.67 -5.36 -30.87
CA PRO A 199 4.86 -5.65 -30.05
C PRO A 199 5.35 -4.47 -29.18
N PRO A 200 6.07 -4.73 -28.07
CA PRO A 200 6.62 -3.68 -27.21
C PRO A 200 7.46 -2.68 -27.99
N LYS A 201 7.27 -1.38 -27.70
CA LYS A 201 7.93 -0.29 -28.42
C LYS A 201 8.90 0.44 -27.52
N GLY A 202 10.16 0.55 -27.96
CA GLY A 202 11.20 1.33 -27.31
C GLY A 202 11.46 2.62 -28.07
N ILE A 203 11.62 3.73 -27.36
CA ILE A 203 12.01 5.04 -27.86
C ILE A 203 13.40 5.38 -27.31
N GLY A 204 14.26 5.96 -28.15
CA GLY A 204 15.64 6.31 -27.78
C GLY A 204 16.46 5.06 -27.45
N VAL A 205 16.47 4.11 -28.38
CA VAL A 205 17.06 2.79 -28.19
C VAL A 205 18.56 2.82 -28.49
N GLY A 206 19.38 2.27 -27.60
CA GLY A 206 20.80 2.01 -27.84
C GLY A 206 21.10 0.52 -27.72
N HIS A 207 21.79 -0.05 -28.70
CA HIS A 207 22.30 -1.43 -28.64
C HIS A 207 23.76 -1.42 -28.20
N PHE A 208 24.05 -2.19 -27.16
CA PHE A 208 25.39 -2.34 -26.61
C PHE A 208 25.80 -3.80 -26.69
N GLN A 209 27.00 -4.05 -27.19
CA GLN A 209 27.60 -5.37 -27.21
C GLN A 209 29.00 -5.32 -26.64
N ARG A 210 29.38 -6.38 -25.93
CA ARG A 210 30.73 -6.51 -25.40
C ARG A 210 31.69 -6.96 -26.50
N MET A 211 32.74 -6.18 -26.70
CA MET A 211 33.81 -6.52 -27.63
C MET A 211 34.85 -7.44 -26.96
N PRO A 212 35.73 -8.11 -27.73
CA PRO A 212 36.77 -9.00 -27.19
C PRO A 212 37.77 -8.32 -26.23
N ASP A 213 37.81 -6.99 -26.22
CA ASP A 213 38.60 -6.14 -25.32
C ASP A 213 37.95 -5.96 -23.93
N ASN A 214 36.87 -6.68 -23.68
CA ASN A 214 36.11 -6.69 -22.43
C ASN A 214 35.32 -5.40 -22.15
N THR A 215 35.26 -4.45 -23.10
CA THR A 215 34.52 -3.19 -22.96
C THR A 215 33.17 -3.24 -23.70
N LEU A 216 32.20 -2.44 -23.24
CA LEU A 216 30.87 -2.34 -23.86
C LEU A 216 30.85 -1.16 -24.84
N HIS A 217 30.68 -1.46 -26.12
CA HIS A 217 30.55 -0.44 -27.16
C HIS A 217 29.09 -0.30 -27.62
N LYS A 218 28.66 0.94 -27.84
CA LYS A 218 27.37 1.25 -28.45
C LYS A 218 27.48 1.02 -29.96
N ILE A 219 26.79 0.00 -30.47
CA ILE A 219 26.84 -0.37 -31.89
C ILE A 219 25.79 0.40 -32.68
N GLU A 220 24.56 0.45 -32.17
CA GLU A 220 23.43 1.05 -32.89
C GLU A 220 22.62 1.99 -32.00
N SER A 221 21.99 2.98 -32.62
CA SER A 221 21.04 3.88 -31.97
C SER A 221 19.81 4.05 -32.85
N PHE A 222 18.62 3.81 -32.30
CA PHE A 222 17.35 4.00 -32.99
C PHE A 222 16.50 5.03 -32.25
N GLU A 223 15.80 5.90 -32.97
CA GLU A 223 14.83 6.81 -32.35
C GLU A 223 13.61 6.06 -31.83
N SER A 224 13.14 5.04 -32.57
CA SER A 224 12.02 4.19 -32.17
C SER A 224 12.15 2.81 -32.82
N ARG A 225 12.05 1.73 -32.04
CA ARG A 225 12.08 0.34 -32.54
C ARG A 225 11.13 -0.56 -31.75
N SER A 226 10.48 -1.49 -32.44
CA SER A 226 9.62 -2.51 -31.84
C SER A 226 10.38 -3.81 -31.58
N PHE A 227 10.05 -4.49 -30.48
CA PHE A 227 10.73 -5.70 -30.00
C PHE A 227 9.74 -6.87 -29.82
N PRO A 228 9.39 -7.60 -30.89
CA PRO A 228 8.45 -8.73 -30.82
C PRO A 228 8.92 -9.89 -29.95
N GLU A 229 10.23 -10.02 -29.76
CA GLU A 229 10.86 -11.04 -28.92
C GLU A 229 10.59 -10.82 -27.43
N MET A 230 10.30 -9.60 -27.02
CA MET A 230 10.15 -9.24 -25.62
C MET A 230 8.76 -9.64 -25.11
N LYS A 231 8.67 -10.78 -24.43
CA LYS A 231 7.38 -11.27 -23.89
C LYS A 231 7.20 -10.93 -22.43
N PHE A 232 6.41 -9.90 -22.17
CA PHE A 232 6.00 -9.55 -20.81
C PHE A 232 4.88 -10.45 -20.31
N ASN A 233 5.03 -10.99 -19.09
CA ASN A 233 3.88 -11.44 -18.33
C ASN A 233 3.24 -10.22 -17.67
N GLN A 234 2.15 -9.72 -18.23
CA GLN A 234 1.46 -8.53 -17.72
C GLN A 234 1.15 -8.64 -16.22
N LYS A 235 0.72 -9.82 -15.75
CA LYS A 235 0.38 -10.04 -14.34
C LYS A 235 1.60 -9.92 -13.42
N ILE A 236 2.70 -10.59 -13.76
CA ILE A 236 3.96 -10.52 -12.99
C ILE A 236 4.55 -9.11 -13.03
N LEU A 237 4.44 -8.43 -14.17
CA LEU A 237 4.90 -7.06 -14.33
C LEU A 237 4.11 -6.11 -13.42
N LEU A 238 2.78 -6.18 -13.43
CA LEU A 238 1.91 -5.41 -12.53
C LEU A 238 2.19 -5.71 -11.04
N ASP A 239 2.37 -6.98 -10.68
CA ASP A 239 2.70 -7.38 -9.30
C ASP A 239 4.10 -6.91 -8.87
N THR A 240 5.06 -6.85 -9.80
CA THR A 240 6.42 -6.36 -9.49
C THR A 240 6.45 -4.85 -9.33
N LEU A 241 5.68 -4.14 -10.15
CA LEU A 241 5.59 -2.68 -10.19
C LEU A 241 4.73 -2.08 -9.08
N THR A 242 3.84 -2.87 -8.49
CA THR A 242 3.06 -2.46 -7.32
C THR A 242 3.90 -2.59 -6.04
N PRO A 243 4.06 -1.51 -5.27
CA PRO A 243 4.75 -1.56 -3.98
C PRO A 243 4.10 -2.60 -3.06
N SER A 244 4.93 -3.35 -2.32
CA SER A 244 4.46 -4.40 -1.42
C SER A 244 3.44 -3.91 -0.38
N ARG A 245 3.52 -2.64 0.02
CA ARG A 245 2.55 -2.05 0.96
C ARG A 245 1.12 -2.00 0.40
N GLU A 246 0.95 -1.96 -0.92
CA GLU A 246 -0.35 -1.79 -1.60
C GLU A 246 -1.07 -3.13 -1.88
N LEU A 247 -0.39 -4.26 -1.65
CA LEU A 247 -0.92 -5.58 -1.94
C LEU A 247 -1.77 -6.12 -0.78
N SER A 248 -2.79 -6.94 -1.11
CA SER A 248 -3.53 -7.70 -0.10
C SER A 248 -2.62 -8.70 0.62
N LEU A 249 -2.99 -9.11 1.83
CA LEU A 249 -2.20 -10.07 2.61
C LEU A 249 -2.09 -11.42 1.90
N SER A 250 -3.15 -11.87 1.24
CA SER A 250 -3.12 -13.10 0.42
C SER A 250 -2.15 -13.03 -0.76
N THR A 251 -2.03 -11.86 -1.41
CA THR A 251 -1.13 -11.66 -2.54
C THR A 251 0.32 -11.55 -2.06
N LEU A 252 0.54 -10.89 -0.92
CA LEU A 252 1.84 -10.85 -0.26
C LEU A 252 2.32 -12.24 0.15
N TRP A 253 1.42 -13.07 0.69
CA TRP A 253 1.75 -14.44 1.05
C TRP A 253 2.24 -15.25 -0.15
N LYS A 254 1.60 -15.10 -1.30
CA LYS A 254 2.02 -15.76 -2.55
C LYS A 254 3.36 -15.24 -3.09
N ARG A 255 3.73 -14.00 -2.76
CA ARG A 255 4.97 -13.35 -3.21
C ARG A 255 6.18 -13.69 -2.32
N LEU A 256 5.97 -14.27 -1.14
CA LEU A 256 7.07 -14.72 -0.29
C LEU A 256 7.94 -15.74 -1.05
N PRO A 257 9.27 -15.55 -1.11
CA PRO A 257 10.15 -16.53 -1.73
C PRO A 257 9.98 -17.85 -0.98
N HIS A 258 9.43 -18.86 -1.65
CA HIS A 258 9.35 -20.19 -1.08
C HIS A 258 10.78 -20.72 -1.01
N SER A 259 11.31 -20.82 0.20
CA SER A 259 12.73 -21.09 0.52
C SER A 259 13.26 -22.46 0.06
N LYS A 260 12.58 -23.15 -0.85
CA LYS A 260 12.98 -24.48 -1.33
C LYS A 260 13.98 -24.47 -2.49
N GLU A 261 14.23 -23.34 -3.15
CA GLU A 261 15.14 -23.30 -4.32
C GLU A 261 16.54 -22.74 -4.03
N ILE A 262 16.84 -22.29 -2.81
CA ILE A 262 18.17 -21.72 -2.47
C ILE A 262 19.12 -22.79 -1.86
N GLY A 263 18.67 -24.04 -1.72
CA GLY A 263 19.41 -25.11 -1.03
C GLY A 263 20.16 -26.12 -1.89
N SER A 264 20.16 -26.01 -3.24
CA SER A 264 20.70 -27.06 -4.12
C SER A 264 21.82 -26.61 -5.07
N GLU A 265 22.44 -25.46 -4.85
CA GLU A 265 23.58 -24.99 -5.68
C GLU A 265 24.84 -24.65 -4.85
N SER A 266 25.03 -25.30 -3.69
CA SER A 266 26.29 -25.21 -2.92
C SER A 266 26.99 -26.56 -2.76
N SER A 267 26.99 -27.37 -3.81
CA SER A 267 27.90 -28.51 -3.92
C SER A 267 28.05 -28.90 -5.39
N LEU A 268 29.05 -28.31 -6.06
CA LEU A 268 29.96 -28.94 -7.03
C LEU A 268 31.05 -27.94 -7.41
#